data_AF-A0A939ATX2-F1
#
_entry.id   AF-A0A939ATX2-F1
#
_cell.length_a   1.000
_cell.length_b   1.000
_cell.length_c   1.000
_cell.angle_alpha   90.00
_cell.angle_beta   90.00
_cell.angle_gamma   90.00
#
_symmetry.space_group_name_H-M   'P 1'
#
loop_
_entity.id
_entity.type
_entity.pdbx_description
1 polymer ?
#
loop_
_entity_poly.entity_id
_entity_poly.type
_entity_poly.pdbx_seq_one_letter_code
_entity_poly.pdbx_strand_id
1 'polypeptide(L)'
;MTILQDLITELHILDRELARYEEKYGLLSETFLAWYQSGEEPDDPAWVQDFALWAGAYQLKLRRQEKYRRLVSESLARHVAPALIRQALPVGTPA
;
A
#
# COMPACT_ATOMS: atom_id res chain seq x y z
N MET A 1 -19.21 4.61 5.60
CA MET A 1 -17.82 4.76 5.13
C MET A 1 -17.85 4.96 3.62
N THR A 2 -17.00 5.80 3.03
CA THR A 2 -16.91 5.96 1.57
C THR A 2 -15.86 5.02 0.99
N ILE A 3 -16.00 4.63 -0.29
CA ILE A 3 -15.06 3.72 -1.00
C ILE A 3 -13.59 4.22 -0.90
N LEU A 4 -13.37 5.53 -0.87
CA LEU A 4 -12.03 6.10 -0.76
C LEU A 4 -11.44 5.93 0.64
N GLN A 5 -12.25 6.11 1.69
CA GLN A 5 -11.82 5.88 3.08
C GLN A 5 -11.51 4.40 3.34
N ASP A 6 -12.31 3.48 2.79
CA ASP A 6 -12.03 2.05 2.88
C ASP A 6 -10.69 1.73 2.22
N LEU A 7 -10.43 2.30 1.04
CA LEU A 7 -9.20 2.05 0.30
C LEU A 7 -7.95 2.63 0.98
N ILE A 8 -8.05 3.81 1.59
CA ILE A 8 -6.98 4.39 2.41
C ILE A 8 -6.71 3.49 3.62
N THR A 9 -7.76 2.98 4.27
CA THR A 9 -7.63 2.09 5.42
C THR A 9 -6.94 0.79 5.03
N GLU A 10 -7.35 0.16 3.91
CA GLU A 10 -6.70 -1.02 3.35
C GLU A 10 -5.22 -0.77 3.04
N LEU A 11 -4.89 0.38 2.43
CA LEU A 11 -3.50 0.75 2.14
C LEU A 11 -2.64 0.83 3.41
N HIS A 12 -3.15 1.48 4.47
CA HIS A 12 -2.43 1.54 5.74
C HIS A 12 -2.30 0.19 6.45
N ILE A 13 -3.26 -0.72 6.26
CA ILE A 13 -3.16 -2.10 6.75
C ILE A 13 -2.01 -2.81 6.02
N LEU A 14 -1.96 -2.70 4.69
CA LEU A 14 -0.92 -3.32 3.87
C LEU A 14 0.46 -2.72 4.16
N ASP A 15 0.57 -1.42 4.39
CA ASP A 15 1.82 -0.78 4.79
C ASP A 15 2.37 -1.38 6.10
N ARG A 16 1.50 -1.55 7.11
CA ARG A 16 1.90 -2.19 8.38
C ARG A 16 2.23 -3.67 8.21
N GLU A 17 1.55 -4.37 7.32
CA GLU A 17 1.84 -5.77 7.03
C GLU A 17 3.23 -5.93 6.38
N LEU A 18 3.55 -5.09 5.40
CA LEU A 18 4.86 -5.07 4.75
C LEU A 18 5.97 -4.71 5.74
N ALA A 19 5.76 -3.69 6.57
CA ALA A 19 6.72 -3.25 7.58
C ALA A 19 7.13 -4.37 8.56
N ARG A 20 6.22 -5.32 8.87
CA ARG A 20 6.56 -6.47 9.72
C ARG A 20 7.65 -7.35 9.12
N TYR A 21 7.64 -7.57 7.81
CA TYR A 21 8.69 -8.32 7.13
C TYR A 21 9.98 -7.50 7.07
N GLU A 22 9.88 -6.18 6.85
CA GLU A 22 11.04 -5.30 6.85
C GLU A 22 11.77 -5.30 8.20
N GLU A 23 11.02 -5.19 9.29
CA GLU A 23 11.54 -5.27 10.66
C GLU A 23 12.10 -6.66 10.98
N LYS A 24 11.41 -7.73 10.56
CA LYS A 24 11.83 -9.12 10.83
C LYS A 24 13.18 -9.45 10.21
N TYR A 25 13.43 -8.96 9.00
CA TYR A 25 14.64 -9.30 8.24
C TYR A 25 15.67 -8.17 8.14
N GLY A 26 15.34 -6.96 8.61
CA GLY A 26 16.23 -5.80 8.56
C GLY A 26 16.46 -5.27 7.14
N LEU A 27 15.52 -5.49 6.22
CA LEU A 27 15.61 -5.10 4.81
C LEU A 27 14.36 -4.32 4.41
N LEU A 28 14.47 -3.36 3.49
CA LEU A 28 13.30 -2.64 2.98
C LEU A 28 12.59 -3.44 1.88
N SER A 29 11.29 -3.18 1.68
CA SER A 29 10.48 -3.77 0.58
C SER A 29 11.11 -3.59 -0.80
N GLU A 30 11.93 -2.55 -1.01
CA GLU A 30 12.69 -2.38 -2.25
C GLU A 30 13.69 -3.51 -2.50
N THR A 31 14.37 -3.99 -1.44
CA THR A 31 15.31 -5.11 -1.54
C THR A 31 14.57 -6.41 -1.82
N PHE A 32 13.47 -6.67 -1.11
CA PHE A 32 12.60 -7.81 -1.38
C PHE A 32 12.07 -7.79 -2.82
N LEU A 33 11.73 -6.61 -3.35
CA LEU A 33 11.24 -6.45 -4.71
C LEU A 33 12.31 -6.78 -5.75
N ALA A 34 13.54 -6.27 -5.56
CA ALA A 34 14.64 -6.58 -6.47
C ALA A 34 14.88 -8.09 -6.55
N TRP A 35 14.79 -8.78 -5.41
CA TRP A 35 14.94 -10.23 -5.33
C TRP A 35 13.75 -10.97 -5.96
N TYR A 36 12.53 -10.49 -5.72
CA TYR A 36 11.32 -11.05 -6.34
C TYR A 36 11.37 -10.96 -7.86
N GLN A 37 11.97 -9.89 -8.39
CA GLN A 37 12.16 -9.68 -9.82
C GLN A 37 13.29 -10.54 -10.43
N SER A 38 14.29 -10.94 -9.64
CA SER A 38 15.35 -11.84 -10.14
C SER A 38 14.86 -13.28 -10.30
N GLY A 39 13.79 -13.65 -9.60
CA GLY A 39 13.23 -15.01 -9.63
C GLY A 39 14.04 -16.02 -8.81
N GLU A 40 14.97 -15.54 -7.97
CA GLU A 40 15.68 -16.37 -7.03
C GLU A 40 14.79 -16.69 -5.82
N GLU A 41 14.77 -17.96 -5.42
CA GLU A 41 14.07 -18.40 -4.22
C GLU A 41 15.04 -18.42 -3.02
N PRO A 42 14.57 -18.04 -1.82
CA PRO A 42 15.37 -18.20 -0.61
C PRO A 42 15.68 -19.68 -0.33
N ASP A 43 16.91 -19.99 0.08
CA ASP A 43 17.28 -21.35 0.48
C ASP A 43 16.63 -21.79 1.81
N ASP A 44 16.29 -20.84 2.68
CA ASP A 44 15.65 -21.08 3.97
C ASP A 44 14.11 -21.22 3.81
N PRO A 45 13.51 -22.37 4.16
CA PRO A 45 12.06 -22.57 4.07
C PRO A 45 11.21 -21.53 4.83
N ALA A 46 11.72 -20.99 5.94
CA ALA A 46 11.04 -19.93 6.67
C ALA A 46 11.01 -18.63 5.85
N TRP A 47 12.08 -18.32 5.14
CA TRP A 47 12.12 -17.19 4.21
C TRP A 47 11.20 -17.41 3.01
N VAL A 48 11.12 -18.62 2.45
CA VAL A 48 10.24 -18.91 1.30
C VAL A 48 8.78 -18.55 1.62
N GLN A 49 8.27 -18.97 2.77
CA GLN A 49 6.89 -18.69 3.17
C GLN A 49 6.65 -17.19 3.37
N ASP A 50 7.49 -16.53 4.16
CA ASP A 50 7.32 -15.10 4.46
C ASP A 50 7.51 -14.25 3.21
N PHE A 51 8.42 -14.62 2.32
CA PHE A 51 8.64 -13.95 1.05
C PHE A 51 7.42 -14.05 0.13
N ALA A 52 6.78 -15.22 0.05
CA ALA A 52 5.55 -15.40 -0.72
C ALA A 52 4.40 -14.53 -0.17
N LEU A 53 4.26 -14.46 1.16
CA LEU A 53 3.26 -13.61 1.81
C LEU A 53 3.55 -12.12 1.59
N TRP A 54 4.79 -11.70 1.77
CA TRP A 54 5.24 -10.34 1.46
C TRP A 54 4.93 -9.96 0.01
N ALA A 55 5.26 -10.82 -0.95
CA ALA A 55 5.01 -10.57 -2.37
C ALA A 55 3.52 -10.42 -2.67
N GLY A 56 2.67 -11.26 -2.06
CA GLY A 56 1.22 -11.17 -2.17
C GLY A 56 0.67 -9.84 -1.63
N ALA A 57 1.10 -9.44 -0.43
CA ALA A 57 0.72 -8.17 0.19
C ALA A 57 1.20 -6.97 -0.64
N TYR A 58 2.43 -7.02 -1.16
CA TYR A 58 3.01 -5.95 -1.97
C TYR A 58 2.25 -5.77 -3.28
N GLN A 59 1.96 -6.86 -3.99
CA GLN A 59 1.16 -6.83 -5.22
C GLN A 59 -0.26 -6.32 -4.97
N LEU A 60 -0.88 -6.70 -3.84
CA LEU A 60 -2.18 -6.18 -3.46
C LEU A 60 -2.14 -4.68 -3.19
N LYS A 61 -1.12 -4.19 -2.47
CA LYS A 61 -0.89 -2.76 -2.22
C LYS A 61 -0.81 -1.98 -3.53
N LEU A 62 -0.03 -2.45 -4.51
CA LEU A 62 0.08 -1.80 -5.81
C LEU A 62 -1.28 -1.65 -6.50
N ARG A 63 -2.09 -2.72 -6.53
CA ARG A 63 -3.45 -2.68 -7.10
C ARG A 63 -4.37 -1.70 -6.36
N ARG A 64 -4.27 -1.63 -5.02
CA ARG A 64 -5.04 -0.68 -4.21
C ARG A 64 -4.61 0.77 -4.45
N GLN A 65 -3.32 1.02 -4.56
CA GLN A 65 -2.78 2.35 -4.89
C GLN A 65 -3.20 2.80 -6.28
N GLU A 66 -3.21 1.91 -7.26
CA GLU A 66 -3.69 2.22 -8.60
C GLU A 66 -5.19 2.58 -8.59
N LYS A 67 -6.02 1.78 -7.91
CA LYS A 67 -7.44 2.08 -7.72
C LYS A 67 -7.64 3.44 -7.04
N TYR A 68 -6.83 3.76 -6.03
CA TYR A 68 -6.89 5.03 -5.31
C TYR A 68 -6.58 6.20 -6.26
N ARG A 69 -5.45 6.11 -6.97
CA ARG A 69 -5.04 7.12 -7.96
C ARG A 69 -6.14 7.36 -8.99
N ARG A 70 -6.75 6.29 -9.50
CA ARG A 70 -7.86 6.39 -10.45
C ARG A 70 -9.06 7.13 -9.87
N LEU A 71 -9.55 6.73 -8.69
CA LEU A 71 -10.72 7.36 -8.06
C LEU A 71 -10.49 8.84 -7.75
N VAL A 72 -9.29 9.20 -7.28
CA VAL A 72 -8.91 10.58 -7.01
C VAL A 72 -8.84 11.39 -8.30
N SER A 73 -8.18 10.87 -9.34
CA SER A 73 -8.10 11.53 -10.64
C SER A 73 -9.48 11.74 -11.27
N GLU A 74 -10.38 10.75 -11.21
CA GLU A 74 -11.76 10.91 -11.69
C GLU A 74 -12.53 11.96 -10.87
N SER A 75 -12.26 12.06 -9.57
CA SER A 75 -12.87 13.09 -8.71
C SER A 75 -12.36 14.51 -9.05
N LEU A 76 -11.05 14.66 -9.26
CA LEU A 76 -10.38 15.90 -9.68
C LEU A 76 -10.77 16.33 -11.11
N ALA A 77 -11.02 15.38 -12.01
CA ALA A 77 -11.50 15.71 -13.35
C ALA A 77 -12.94 16.24 -13.32
N ARG A 78 -13.77 15.73 -12.39
CA ARG A 78 -15.15 16.18 -12.18
C ARG A 78 -15.25 17.48 -11.40
N HIS A 79 -14.24 17.83 -10.61
CA HIS A 79 -14.20 19.03 -9.79
C HIS A 79 -12.88 19.77 -10.00
N VAL A 80 -12.89 20.99 -10.54
CA VAL A 80 -11.68 21.84 -10.62
C VAL A 80 -10.96 21.76 -9.27
N ALA A 81 -9.68 21.37 -9.29
CA ALA A 81 -8.86 20.95 -8.14
C ALA A 81 -9.01 21.75 -6.82
N PRO A 82 -9.33 23.07 -6.81
CA PRO A 82 -9.61 23.80 -5.58
C PRO A 82 -10.78 23.28 -4.74
N ALA A 83 -11.66 22.42 -5.26
CA ALA A 83 -12.80 21.88 -4.52
C ALA A 83 -12.45 20.69 -3.62
N LEU A 84 -11.49 19.84 -4.02
CA LEU A 84 -11.14 18.64 -3.26
C LEU A 84 -10.33 18.95 -1.99
N ILE A 85 -9.45 19.95 -2.03
CA ILE A 85 -8.75 20.46 -0.83
C ILE A 85 -9.74 21.15 0.12
N ARG A 86 -10.77 21.84 -0.41
CA ARG A 86 -11.82 22.47 0.40
C ARG A 86 -12.80 21.49 1.05
N GLN A 87 -12.98 20.32 0.45
CA GLN A 87 -13.87 19.26 0.96
C GLN A 87 -13.12 18.19 1.78
N ALA A 88 -11.79 18.13 1.68
CA ALA A 88 -10.94 17.41 2.60
C ALA A 88 -10.97 18.12 3.96
N LEU A 89 -12.09 18.00 4.67
CA LEU A 89 -12.15 18.32 6.09
C LEU A 89 -11.01 17.55 6.77
N PRO A 90 -10.19 18.20 7.62
CA PRO A 90 -9.21 17.49 8.42
C PRO A 90 -9.95 16.37 9.17
N VAL A 91 -9.57 15.13 8.90
CA VAL A 91 -10.08 13.98 9.64
C VAL A 91 -9.50 14.11 11.06
N GLY A 92 -10.25 14.79 11.92
CA GLY A 92 -10.04 14.82 13.36
C GLY A 92 -8.72 15.42 13.83
N THR A 93 -8.74 16.70 14.18
CA THR A 93 -8.14 17.13 15.45
C THR A 93 -9.19 18.04 16.09
N PRO A 94 -9.88 17.57 17.14
CA PRO A 94 -9.49 17.90 18.52
C PRO A 94 -9.79 16.73 19.51
N ALA A 95 -9.29 16.63 20.74
CA ALA A 95 -8.50 17.48 21.64
C ALA A 95 -7.57 16.58 22.47
#